data_AF-A0AAE3QSI7-F1
#
_entry.id   AF-A0AAE3QSI7-F1
#
_cell.length_a   1.000
_cell.length_b   1.000
_cell.length_c   1.000
_cell.angle_alpha   90.00
_cell.angle_beta   90.00
_cell.angle_gamma   90.00
#
_symmetry.space_group_name_H-M   'P 1'
#
loop_
_entity.id
_entity.type
_entity.pdbx_description
1 polymer ?
#
loop_
_entity_poly.entity_id
_entity_poly.type
_entity_poly.pdbx_seq_one_letter_code
_entity_poly.pdbx_strand_id
1 'polypeptide(L)'
;MSLPTVPLDQKRVWRLADLAAYSGWGQAYIYKLVMLGKVPGVSKPNGKTLFFDSQIVIPWLLSNPLKTHEEIDQKAATYVALNP
;
A
#
# COMPACT_ATOMS: atom_id res chain seq x y z
N MET A 1 -9.09 32.29 9.69
CA MET A 1 -7.69 31.88 9.45
C MET A 1 -7.68 30.40 9.10
N SER A 2 -7.44 30.06 7.84
CA SER A 2 -7.36 28.66 7.39
C SER A 2 -5.92 28.19 7.58
N LEU A 3 -5.70 27.11 8.33
CA LEU A 3 -4.37 26.51 8.50
C LEU A 3 -3.82 26.05 7.15
N PRO A 4 -2.50 26.11 6.92
CA PRO A 4 -1.89 25.59 5.69
C PRO A 4 -2.11 24.08 5.62
N THR A 5 -3.01 23.65 4.74
CA THR A 5 -3.19 22.24 4.40
C THR A 5 -2.00 21.82 3.54
N VAL A 6 -1.03 21.13 4.13
CA VAL A 6 0.08 20.55 3.37
C VAL A 6 -0.48 19.54 2.36
N PRO A 7 -0.19 19.70 1.06
CA PRO A 7 -0.61 18.74 0.04
C PRO A 7 -0.07 17.33 0.34
N LEU A 8 -0.88 16.30 0.09
CA LEU A 8 -0.54 14.92 0.41
C LEU A 8 0.71 14.42 -0.31
N ASP A 9 0.96 14.93 -1.52
CA ASP A 9 2.12 14.66 -2.36
C ASP A 9 3.45 15.14 -1.75
N GLN A 10 3.42 16.18 -0.92
CA GLN A 10 4.61 16.69 -0.22
C GLN A 10 4.79 16.09 1.18
N LYS A 11 3.79 15.37 1.67
CA LYS A 11 3.77 14.85 3.04
C LYS A 11 4.53 13.53 3.11
N ARG A 12 5.72 13.54 3.74
CA ARG A 12 6.55 12.34 3.89
C ARG A 12 5.87 11.22 4.69
N VAL A 13 5.21 11.56 5.79
CA VAL A 13 4.56 10.60 6.70
C VAL A 13 3.05 10.70 6.56
N TRP A 14 2.44 9.62 6.10
CA TRP A 14 0.99 9.48 5.98
C TRP A 14 0.40 8.74 7.19
N ARG A 15 -0.83 9.09 7.54
CA ARG A 15 -1.67 8.37 8.49
C ARG A 15 -2.78 7.63 7.76
N LEU A 16 -3.54 6.88 8.56
CA LEU A 16 -4.89 6.36 8.31
C LEU A 16 -5.64 7.07 7.17
N ALA A 17 -6.04 8.30 7.49
CA ALA A 17 -6.87 9.16 6.66
C ALA A 17 -6.17 9.65 5.39
N ASP A 18 -4.85 9.90 5.46
CA ASP A 18 -4.08 10.37 4.30
C ASP A 18 -4.01 9.28 3.22
N LEU A 19 -3.73 8.04 3.64
CA LEU A 19 -3.69 6.89 2.73
C LEU A 19 -5.10 6.59 2.17
N ALA A 20 -6.14 6.73 2.98
CA ALA A 20 -7.53 6.59 2.52
C ALA A 20 -7.89 7.65 1.48
N ALA A 21 -7.51 8.90 1.73
CA ALA A 21 -7.75 10.01 0.80
C ALA A 21 -6.96 9.84 -0.51
N TYR A 22 -5.74 9.31 -0.44
CA TYR A 22 -4.89 9.12 -1.61
C TYR A 22 -5.30 7.90 -2.46
N SER A 23 -5.55 6.75 -1.82
CA SER A 23 -5.89 5.49 -2.52
C SER A 23 -7.37 5.38 -2.89
N GLY A 24 -8.24 6.21 -2.28
CA GLY A 24 -9.70 6.09 -2.38
C GLY A 24 -10.29 4.89 -1.61
N TRP A 25 -9.46 4.16 -0.85
CA TRP A 25 -9.92 3.01 -0.08
C TRP A 25 -10.55 3.42 1.26
N GLY A 26 -11.52 2.62 1.71
CA GLY A 26 -12.08 2.77 3.05
C GLY A 26 -11.03 2.49 4.14
N GLN A 27 -11.08 3.27 5.22
CA GLN A 27 -10.17 3.11 6.37
C GLN A 27 -10.18 1.69 6.97
N ALA A 28 -11.35 1.05 7.03
CA ALA A 28 -11.50 -0.32 7.50
C ALA A 28 -10.76 -1.33 6.60
N TYR A 29 -10.76 -1.09 5.28
CA TYR A 29 -10.04 -1.94 4.32
C TYR A 29 -8.52 -1.80 4.49
N ILE A 30 -8.03 -0.57 4.62
CA ILE A 30 -6.61 -0.31 4.93
C ILE A 30 -6.21 -0.98 6.24
N TYR A 31 -7.05 -0.87 7.29
CA TYR A 31 -6.80 -1.51 8.57
C TYR A 31 -6.68 -3.04 8.43
N LYS A 32 -7.58 -3.66 7.66
CA LYS A 32 -7.51 -5.09 7.33
C LYS A 32 -6.21 -5.44 6.63
N LEU A 33 -5.77 -4.67 5.63
CA LEU A 33 -4.51 -4.92 4.93
C LEU A 33 -3.28 -4.80 5.85
N VAL A 34 -3.32 -3.84 6.78
CA VAL A 34 -2.27 -3.64 7.78
C VAL A 34 -2.23 -4.78 8.80
N MET A 35 -3.38 -5.31 9.21
CA MET A 35 -3.44 -6.50 10.07
C MET A 35 -2.93 -7.76 9.36
N LEU A 36 -3.21 -7.88 8.05
CA LEU A 36 -2.70 -8.97 7.22
C LEU A 36 -1.21 -8.83 6.86
N GLY A 37 -0.54 -7.75 7.28
CA GLY A 37 0.88 -7.51 6.97
C GLY A 37 1.15 -7.26 5.49
N LYS A 38 0.13 -6.89 4.70
CA LYS A 38 0.26 -6.69 3.25
C LYS A 38 0.76 -5.30 2.86
N VAL A 39 0.65 -4.33 3.76
CA VAL A 39 1.11 -2.94 3.52
C VAL A 39 2.54 -2.78 4.00
N PRO A 40 3.51 -2.50 3.11
CA PRO A 40 4.89 -2.25 3.48
C PRO A 40 5.05 -0.87 4.11
N GLY A 41 6.13 -0.67 4.87
CA GLY A 41 6.45 0.63 5.46
C GLY A 41 5.47 1.11 6.53
N VAL A 42 4.59 0.24 7.04
CA VAL A 42 3.70 0.56 8.17
C VAL A 42 4.48 0.49 9.48
N SER A 43 4.48 1.58 10.22
CA SER A 43 5.08 1.68 11.54
C SER A 43 4.00 1.89 12.60
N LYS A 44 4.13 1.17 13.73
CA LYS A 44 3.19 1.17 14.85
C LYS A 44 3.92 1.40 16.19
N PRO A 45 4.55 2.58 16.41
CA PRO A 45 5.42 2.80 17.57
C PRO A 45 4.71 2.60 18.92
N ASN A 46 3.41 2.94 19.00
CA ASN A 46 2.60 2.80 20.22
C ASN A 46 1.40 1.83 20.05
N GLY A 47 1.37 1.03 18.97
CA GLY A 47 0.28 0.10 18.66
C GLY A 47 -1.08 0.71 18.29
N LYS A 48 -1.35 1.98 18.63
CA LYS A 48 -2.63 2.68 18.37
C LYS A 48 -2.65 3.46 17.05
N THR A 49 -1.53 4.06 16.68
CA THR A 49 -1.44 4.95 15.51
C THR A 49 -0.61 4.30 14.42
N LEU A 50 -1.17 4.28 13.21
CA LEU A 50 -0.51 3.79 12.01
C LEU A 50 0.15 4.95 11.28
N PHE A 51 1.45 4.80 11.03
CA PHE A 51 2.22 5.71 10.21
C PHE A 51 2.72 4.96 8.98
N PHE A 52 2.68 5.62 7.85
CA PHE A 52 3.07 5.10 6.56
C PHE A 52 4.12 6.05 5.97
N ASP A 53 5.21 5.51 5.47
CA ASP A 53 6.13 6.30 4.66
C ASP A 53 5.59 6.39 3.22
N SER A 54 5.28 7.61 2.79
CA SER A 54 4.81 7.88 1.42
C SER A 54 5.79 7.35 0.36
N GLN A 55 7.10 7.41 0.62
CA GLN A 55 8.13 6.97 -0.32
C GLN A 55 8.13 5.45 -0.53
N ILE A 56 7.55 4.69 0.42
CA ILE A 56 7.45 3.22 0.35
C ILE A 56 6.05 2.82 -0.10
N VAL A 57 5.01 3.47 0.43
CA VAL A 57 3.62 3.10 0.17
C VAL A 57 3.17 3.48 -1.24
N ILE A 58 3.57 4.64 -1.77
CA ILE A 58 3.21 5.05 -3.14
C ILE A 58 3.70 4.03 -4.19
N PRO A 59 5.00 3.66 -4.25
CA PRO A 59 5.44 2.67 -5.23
C PRO A 59 4.81 1.30 -4.96
N TRP A 60 4.52 0.94 -3.70
CA TRP A 60 3.79 -0.29 -3.39
C TRP A 60 2.36 -0.32 -3.95
N LEU A 61 1.63 0.81 -3.91
CA LEU A 61 0.30 0.90 -4.52
C LEU A 61 0.35 0.61 -6.03
N LEU A 62 1.46 0.93 -6.69
CA LEU A 62 1.71 0.64 -8.10
C LEU A 62 2.35 -0.75 -8.32
N SER A 63 2.79 -1.42 -7.25
CA SER A 63 3.59 -2.64 -7.31
C SER A 63 2.78 -3.92 -7.55
N ASN A 64 1.45 -3.85 -7.45
CA ASN A 64 0.56 -4.92 -7.89
C ASN A 64 -0.26 -4.43 -9.09
N PRO A 65 0.37 -4.22 -10.26
CA PRO A 65 -0.38 -3.96 -11.48
C PRO A 65 -1.35 -5.13 -11.69
N LEU A 66 -2.57 -4.83 -12.14
CA LEU A 66 -3.52 -5.85 -12.56
C LEU A 66 -2.83 -6.67 -13.66
N LYS A 67 -2.30 -7.84 -13.29
CA LYS A 67 -1.72 -8.77 -14.26
C LYS A 67 -2.83 -9.13 -15.24
N THR A 68 -2.64 -8.78 -16.49
CA THR A 68 -3.48 -9.33 -17.56
C THR A 68 -3.36 -10.85 -17.52
N HIS A 69 -4.39 -11.57 -17.96
CA HIS A 69 -4.43 -13.04 -17.92
C HIS A 69 -3.13 -13.69 -18.44
N GLU A 70 -2.52 -13.09 -19.46
CA GLU A 70 -1.26 -13.52 -20.08
C GLU A 70 -0.08 -13.63 -19.10
N GLU A 71 0.05 -12.73 -18.11
CA GLU A 71 1.17 -12.80 -17.16
C GLU A 71 0.97 -13.85 -16.05
N ILE A 72 -0.28 -14.28 -15.81
CA ILE A 72 -0.60 -15.34 -14.85
C ILE A 72 -0.25 -16.69 -15.47
N ASP A 73 -0.58 -16.89 -16.75
CA ASP A 73 -0.23 -18.10 -17.51
C ASP A 73 1.30 -18.30 -17.62
N GLN A 74 2.06 -17.23 -17.85
CA GLN A 74 3.53 -17.31 -17.90
C GLN A 74 4.18 -17.73 -16.57
N LYS A 75 3.62 -17.29 -15.43
CA LYS A 75 4.11 -17.73 -14.10
C LYS A 75 3.79 -19.20 -13.81
N ALA A 76 2.63 -19.69 -14.26
CA ALA A 76 2.29 -21.12 -14.14
C ALA A 76 3.24 -22.00 -14.97
N ALA A 77 3.58 -21.57 -16.19
CA ALA A 77 4.54 -22.27 -17.05
C ALA A 77 5.95 -22.36 -16.44
N THR A 78 6.38 -21.32 -15.71
CA THR A 78 7.70 -21.28 -15.08
C THR A 78 7.82 -22.23 -13.88
N TYR A 79 6.73 -22.45 -13.13
CA TYR A 79 6.73 -23.34 -11.97
C TYR A 79 6.87 -24.82 -12.37
N VAL A 80 6.29 -25.22 -13.51
CA VAL A 80 6.38 -26.61 -14.02
C VAL A 80 7.78 -26.96 -14.56
N ALA A 81 8.52 -25.97 -15.06
CA ALA A 81 9.86 -26.20 -15.64
C ALA A 81 10.98 -26.31 -14.60
N LEU A 82 10.79 -25.80 -13.37
CA LEU A 82 11.83 -25.74 -12.33
C LEU A 82 11.74 -26.84 -11.27
N ASN A 83 10.74 -27.73 -11.35
CA ASN A 83 10.65 -28.90 -10.47
C ASN A 83 10.24 -30.15 -11.26
N PRO A 84 11.18 -30.79 -11.97
CA PRO A 84 10.97 -32.10 -12.61
C PRO A 84 10.72 -33.21 -11.58
#